data_AF-A0A131Z4U7-F1
#
_entry.id   AF-A0A131Z4U7-F1
#
_cell.length_a   1.000
_cell.length_b   1.000
_cell.length_c   1.000
_cell.angle_alpha   90.00
_cell.angle_beta   90.00
_cell.angle_gamma   90.00
#
_symmetry.space_group_name_H-M   'P 1'
#
loop_
_entity.id
_entity.type
_entity.pdbx_description
1 polymer ?
#
loop_
_entity_poly.entity_id
_entity_poly.type
_entity_poly.pdbx_seq_one_letter_code
_entity_poly.pdbx_strand_id
1 'polypeptide(L)'
;MLNKRCLIEPTVEDCNTILLSWSYSNESGTCDKGYVCANCVNRFETHQQCKKTCPAKPAQKQRWKLRQLWDCRKWLMRGNGCQAVWFEAGKNRLDLISQLLYYTGCGPDKRKIFQYDFSSKKCHAVNKPPAKSVHQKIHEKKNSKGGAHKARQRIQQIMEEGTLPPSYSLQQPKHHGHRDKGEFAK
;
A
#
# COMPACT_ATOMS: atom_id res chain seq x y z
N MET A 1 -27.26 26.67 12.78
CA MET A 1 -27.18 26.62 11.29
C MET A 1 -25.86 26.00 10.89
N LEU A 2 -25.81 25.20 9.83
CA LEU A 2 -24.57 24.58 9.35
C LEU A 2 -23.67 25.67 8.73
N ASN A 3 -22.40 25.72 9.13
CA ASN A 3 -21.45 26.67 8.56
C ASN A 3 -21.30 26.42 7.04
N LYS A 4 -21.33 27.48 6.22
CA LYS A 4 -21.23 27.39 4.75
C LYS A 4 -19.99 26.62 4.28
N ARG A 5 -18.91 26.65 5.06
CA ARG A 5 -17.68 25.88 4.80
C ARG A 5 -17.95 24.37 4.68
N CYS A 6 -18.88 23.84 5.48
CA CYS A 6 -19.23 22.43 5.53
C CYS A 6 -20.07 21.98 4.32
N LEU A 7 -20.62 22.92 3.55
CA LEU A 7 -21.41 22.64 2.34
C LEU A 7 -20.51 22.45 1.11
N ILE A 8 -19.27 22.94 1.16
CA ILE A 8 -18.30 22.85 0.06
C ILE A 8 -17.65 21.47 0.11
N GLU A 9 -17.73 20.70 -0.97
CA GLU A 9 -17.07 19.40 -1.03
C GLU A 9 -15.53 19.57 -1.00
N PRO A 10 -14.81 18.81 -0.15
CA PRO A 10 -13.36 18.82 -0.19
C PRO A 10 -12.84 18.28 -1.53
N THR A 11 -11.70 18.80 -1.97
CA THR A 11 -11.06 18.42 -3.24
C THR A 11 -9.64 17.92 -3.00
N VAL A 12 -9.11 17.13 -3.94
CA VAL A 12 -7.73 16.60 -3.91
C VAL A 12 -6.97 16.78 -5.23
N GLU A 13 -7.68 17.18 -6.29
CA GLU A 13 -7.11 17.40 -7.62
C GLU A 13 -7.13 18.88 -7.96
N ASP A 14 -6.38 19.26 -9.00
CA ASP A 14 -6.35 20.63 -9.54
C ASP A 14 -5.90 21.71 -8.54
N CYS A 15 -5.06 21.33 -7.57
CA CYS A 15 -4.47 22.25 -6.60
C CYS A 15 -2.95 22.05 -6.48
N ASN A 16 -2.24 23.08 -6.02
CA ASN A 16 -0.78 23.05 -5.94
C ASN A 16 -0.25 22.08 -4.87
N THR A 17 -1.01 21.87 -3.81
CA THR A 17 -0.58 21.06 -2.67
C THR A 17 -1.79 20.40 -2.04
N ILE A 18 -1.66 19.11 -1.75
CA ILE A 18 -2.58 18.36 -0.89
C ILE A 18 -1.92 18.14 0.48
N LEU A 19 -2.72 18.24 1.53
CA LEU A 19 -2.28 18.05 2.91
C LEU A 19 -3.14 16.98 3.57
N LEU A 20 -2.52 16.11 4.35
CA LEU A 20 -3.24 15.25 5.26
C LEU A 20 -3.92 16.12 6.33
N SER A 21 -5.24 16.17 6.32
CA SER A 21 -6.03 17.11 7.12
C SER A 21 -7.40 16.52 7.45
N TRP A 22 -8.22 17.27 8.18
CA TRP A 22 -9.62 16.95 8.46
C TRP A 22 -10.54 17.74 7.54
N SER A 23 -11.61 17.13 7.06
CA SER A 23 -12.65 17.80 6.27
C SER A 23 -14.02 17.25 6.61
N TYR A 24 -15.05 18.09 6.50
CA TYR A 24 -16.41 17.63 6.74
C TYR A 24 -17.02 17.02 5.48
N SER A 25 -17.59 15.83 5.61
CA SER A 25 -18.25 15.12 4.52
C SER A 25 -19.76 15.16 4.74
N ASN A 26 -20.48 15.71 3.76
CA ASN A 26 -21.95 15.66 3.76
C ASN A 26 -22.49 14.24 3.55
N GLU A 27 -21.68 13.34 2.96
CA GLU A 27 -22.06 11.94 2.72
C GLU A 27 -22.02 11.12 4.00
N SER A 28 -20.93 11.18 4.77
CA SER A 28 -20.83 10.50 6.07
C SER A 28 -21.54 11.27 7.19
N GLY A 29 -21.75 12.58 7.02
CA GLY A 29 -22.24 13.47 8.07
C GLY A 29 -21.21 13.72 9.17
N THR A 30 -19.94 13.41 8.92
CA THR A 30 -18.84 13.43 9.89
C THR A 30 -17.60 14.12 9.35
N CYS A 31 -16.64 14.37 10.24
CA CYS A 31 -15.31 14.84 9.89
C CYS A 31 -14.41 13.65 9.57
N ASP A 32 -13.95 13.57 8.32
CA ASP A 32 -13.09 12.49 7.83
C ASP A 32 -11.65 12.99 7.73
N LYS A 33 -10.68 12.10 7.99
CA LYS A 33 -9.24 12.38 7.85
C LYS A 33 -8.73 11.81 6.53
N GLY A 34 -8.00 12.61 5.78
CA GLY A 34 -7.34 12.21 4.54
C GLY A 34 -6.69 13.40 3.84
N TYR A 35 -6.25 13.20 2.60
CA TYR A 35 -5.63 14.28 1.85
C TYR A 35 -6.70 15.22 1.30
N VAL A 36 -6.44 16.53 1.39
CA VAL A 36 -7.29 17.59 0.85
C VAL A 36 -6.41 18.71 0.33
N CYS A 37 -6.83 19.39 -0.73
CA CYS A 37 -6.18 20.59 -1.24
C CYS A 37 -5.96 21.62 -0.12
N ALA A 38 -4.75 22.17 -0.04
CA ALA A 38 -4.33 23.07 1.04
C ALA A 38 -5.21 24.33 1.13
N ASN A 39 -5.66 24.84 -0.01
CA ASN A 39 -6.54 26.00 -0.16
C ASN A 39 -8.04 25.67 -0.02
N CYS A 40 -8.41 24.41 0.25
CA CYS A 40 -9.81 24.06 0.44
C CYS A 40 -10.36 24.69 1.73
N VAL A 41 -11.47 25.42 1.60
CA VAL A 41 -12.12 26.08 2.74
C VAL A 41 -12.72 25.08 3.73
N ASN A 42 -13.11 23.88 3.26
CA ASN A 42 -13.55 22.76 4.09
C ASN A 42 -12.36 21.90 4.59
N ARG A 43 -11.17 22.50 4.74
CA ARG A 43 -10.00 21.90 5.38
C ARG A 43 -9.82 22.45 6.79
N PHE A 44 -9.54 21.56 7.72
CA PHE A 44 -9.25 21.83 9.12
C PHE A 44 -7.98 21.10 9.53
N GLU A 45 -7.19 21.71 10.40
CA GLU A 45 -5.94 21.11 10.88
C GLU A 45 -6.22 20.01 11.90
N THR A 46 -7.26 20.19 12.72
CA THR A 46 -7.61 19.26 13.80
C THR A 46 -9.04 18.76 13.68
N HIS A 47 -9.26 17.53 14.18
CA HIS A 47 -10.59 16.93 14.25
C HIS A 47 -11.56 17.79 15.06
N GLN A 48 -11.09 18.35 16.19
CA GLN A 48 -11.90 19.17 17.07
C GLN A 48 -12.35 20.47 16.38
N GLN A 49 -11.47 21.13 15.61
CA GLN A 49 -11.82 22.31 14.83
C GLN A 49 -12.91 21.99 13.80
N CYS A 50 -12.78 20.86 13.10
CA CYS A 50 -13.80 20.39 12.17
C CYS A 50 -15.14 20.15 12.89
N LYS A 51 -15.18 19.39 13.99
CA LYS A 51 -16.43 19.10 14.72
C LYS A 51 -17.09 20.34 15.30
N LYS A 52 -16.31 21.29 15.81
CA LYS A 52 -16.84 22.56 16.33
C LYS A 52 -17.46 23.42 15.22
N THR A 53 -16.86 23.41 14.03
CA THR A 53 -17.34 24.19 12.88
C THR A 53 -18.50 23.53 12.16
N CYS A 54 -18.43 22.20 12.02
CA CYS A 54 -19.36 21.35 11.29
C CYS A 54 -19.93 20.31 12.27
N PRO A 55 -21.00 20.64 13.01
CA PRO A 55 -21.62 19.71 13.94
C PRO A 55 -22.13 18.49 13.16
N ALA A 56 -21.87 17.31 13.72
CA ALA A 56 -22.28 16.05 13.12
C ALA A 56 -23.80 16.03 12.93
N LYS A 57 -24.25 15.69 11.72
CA LYS A 57 -25.66 15.40 11.49
C LYS A 57 -25.93 13.97 11.96
N PRO A 58 -27.13 13.67 12.51
CA PRO A 58 -27.53 12.29 12.68
C PRO A 58 -27.39 11.61 11.32
N ALA A 59 -26.61 10.52 11.28
CA ALA A 59 -26.33 9.81 10.05
C ALA A 59 -27.67 9.49 9.39
N GLN A 60 -27.99 10.16 8.28
CA GLN A 60 -29.12 9.73 7.46
C GLN A 60 -28.78 8.31 7.07
N LYS A 61 -29.64 7.34 7.45
CA LYS A 61 -29.47 5.92 7.14
C LYS A 61 -29.14 5.82 5.67
N GLN A 62 -27.85 5.68 5.36
CA GLN A 62 -27.34 5.54 4.02
C GLN A 62 -28.13 4.39 3.41
N ARG A 63 -28.97 4.65 2.40
CA ARG A 63 -29.73 3.59 1.73
C ARG A 63 -28.70 2.65 1.13
N TRP A 64 -28.42 1.55 1.82
CA TRP A 64 -27.40 0.53 1.56
C TRP A 64 -27.57 -0.24 0.23
N LYS A 65 -28.09 0.39 -0.83
CA LYS A 65 -28.45 -0.25 -2.10
C LYS A 65 -27.72 0.23 -3.34
N LEU A 66 -26.74 1.14 -3.23
CA LEU A 66 -25.76 1.28 -4.30
C LEU A 66 -24.40 0.84 -3.76
N ARG A 67 -23.85 -0.18 -4.40
CA ARG A 67 -22.44 -0.60 -4.32
C ARG A 67 -21.60 0.64 -4.64
N GLN A 68 -21.35 1.51 -3.64
CA GLN A 68 -20.61 2.75 -3.83
C GLN A 68 -19.19 2.37 -4.21
N LEU A 69 -18.94 2.34 -5.51
CA LEU A 69 -17.59 2.24 -6.06
C LEU A 69 -16.88 3.52 -5.65
N TRP A 70 -16.07 3.46 -4.59
CA TRP A 70 -15.22 4.57 -4.22
C TRP A 70 -14.12 4.69 -5.28
N ASP A 71 -14.03 5.87 -5.90
CA ASP A 71 -12.98 6.20 -6.85
C ASP A 71 -11.69 6.58 -6.12
N CYS A 72 -10.65 6.85 -6.89
CA CYS A 72 -9.35 7.23 -6.35
C CYS A 72 -9.44 8.48 -5.46
N ARG A 73 -10.31 9.45 -5.78
CA ARG A 73 -10.45 10.70 -5.03
C ARG A 73 -11.09 10.46 -3.67
N LYS A 74 -12.21 9.71 -3.63
CA LYS A 74 -12.88 9.37 -2.37
C LYS A 74 -11.94 8.63 -1.42
N TRP A 75 -11.22 7.64 -1.96
CA TRP A 75 -10.22 6.91 -1.19
C TRP A 75 -9.12 7.84 -0.67
N LEU A 76 -8.60 8.75 -1.48
CA LEU A 76 -7.55 9.68 -1.07
C LEU A 76 -8.00 10.65 0.03
N MET A 77 -9.26 11.09 -0.01
CA MET A 77 -9.84 12.03 0.95
C MET A 77 -10.24 11.41 2.29
N ARG A 78 -10.55 10.11 2.32
CA ARG A 78 -11.27 9.52 3.46
C ARG A 78 -10.73 8.18 3.94
N GLY A 79 -9.78 7.57 3.23
CA GLY A 79 -9.28 6.24 3.55
C GLY A 79 -8.15 6.18 4.59
N ASN A 80 -7.69 7.32 5.12
CA ASN A 80 -6.48 7.37 5.96
C ASN A 80 -6.51 6.42 7.17
N GLY A 81 -7.68 6.04 7.68
CA GLY A 81 -7.80 5.14 8.83
C GLY A 81 -7.40 3.67 8.55
N CYS A 82 -7.29 3.25 7.29
CA CYS A 82 -7.14 1.83 6.92
C CYS A 82 -6.27 1.58 5.68
N GLN A 83 -5.86 2.62 4.96
CA GLN A 83 -5.07 2.49 3.75
C GLN A 83 -3.61 2.18 4.04
N ALA A 84 -3.01 1.36 3.19
CA ALA A 84 -1.56 1.40 2.98
C ALA A 84 -1.23 2.56 2.05
N VAL A 85 -0.18 3.31 2.36
CA VAL A 85 0.26 4.50 1.61
C VAL A 85 1.78 4.48 1.46
N TRP A 86 2.29 4.80 0.27
CA TRP A 86 3.73 4.88 0.02
C TRP A 86 4.05 5.88 -1.10
N PHE A 87 5.27 6.41 -1.08
CA PHE A 87 5.76 7.38 -2.05
C PHE A 87 6.85 6.76 -2.90
N GLU A 88 6.84 7.05 -4.20
CA GLU A 88 7.89 6.63 -5.12
C GLU A 88 8.18 7.73 -6.15
N ALA A 89 9.42 7.79 -6.62
CA ALA A 89 9.74 8.52 -7.85
C ALA A 89 9.56 7.56 -9.04
N GLY A 90 8.77 7.95 -10.03
CA GLY A 90 8.46 7.08 -11.16
C GLY A 90 7.96 7.84 -12.37
N LYS A 91 7.85 7.15 -13.49
CA LYS A 91 7.26 7.71 -14.70
C LYS A 91 5.76 7.91 -14.52
N ASN A 92 5.26 9.10 -14.79
CA ASN A 92 3.83 9.37 -14.86
C ASN A 92 3.25 8.92 -16.21
N ARG A 93 1.98 9.23 -16.47
CA ARG A 93 1.29 8.88 -17.72
C ARG A 93 1.89 9.55 -18.98
N LEU A 94 2.70 10.57 -18.80
CA LEU A 94 3.41 11.29 -19.86
C LEU A 94 4.88 10.86 -19.97
N ASP A 95 5.26 9.73 -19.35
CA ASP A 95 6.63 9.22 -19.26
C ASP A 95 7.65 10.14 -18.56
N LEU A 96 7.17 11.19 -17.88
CA LEU A 96 8.01 12.10 -17.10
C LEU A 96 8.25 11.55 -15.69
N ILE A 97 9.48 11.69 -15.19
CA ILE A 97 9.80 11.34 -13.80
C ILE A 97 9.07 12.34 -12.88
N SER A 98 8.17 11.81 -12.07
CA SER A 98 7.35 12.57 -11.12
C SER A 98 7.40 11.90 -9.74
N GLN A 99 7.11 12.68 -8.71
CA GLN A 99 6.78 12.13 -7.40
C GLN A 99 5.36 11.55 -7.46
N LEU A 100 5.21 10.33 -6.96
CA LEU A 100 3.97 9.58 -7.02
C LEU A 100 3.58 9.14 -5.60
N LEU A 101 2.31 9.33 -5.26
CA LEU A 101 1.70 8.83 -4.04
C LEU A 101 0.82 7.64 -4.40
N TYR A 102 1.16 6.47 -3.88
CA TYR A 102 0.36 5.27 -4.02
C TYR A 102 -0.40 4.98 -2.74
N TYR A 103 -1.62 4.47 -2.90
CA TYR A 103 -2.48 4.13 -1.78
C TYR A 103 -3.49 3.06 -2.16
N THR A 104 -3.96 2.30 -1.17
CA THR A 104 -5.00 1.28 -1.37
C THR A 104 -6.40 1.84 -1.17
N GLY A 105 -7.44 1.05 -1.44
CA GLY A 105 -8.75 1.26 -0.80
C GLY A 105 -8.81 0.63 0.59
N CYS A 106 -10.01 0.57 1.16
CA CYS A 106 -10.31 -0.19 2.37
C CYS A 106 -11.44 -1.20 2.16
N GLY A 107 -11.60 -2.11 3.12
CA GLY A 107 -12.65 -3.13 3.07
C GLY A 107 -12.54 -3.99 1.79
N PRO A 108 -13.59 -4.05 0.96
CA PRO A 108 -13.56 -4.75 -0.33
C PRO A 108 -12.48 -4.24 -1.29
N ASP A 109 -12.08 -2.96 -1.17
CA ASP A 109 -11.13 -2.31 -2.06
C ASP A 109 -9.68 -2.37 -1.55
N LYS A 110 -9.39 -3.11 -0.48
CA LYS A 110 -8.03 -3.20 0.12
C LYS A 110 -6.93 -3.67 -0.83
N ARG A 111 -7.30 -4.34 -1.93
CA ARG A 111 -6.37 -4.82 -2.97
C ARG A 111 -6.30 -3.90 -4.20
N LYS A 112 -7.22 -2.93 -4.32
CA LYS A 112 -7.16 -1.93 -5.39
C LYS A 112 -6.07 -0.93 -5.06
N ILE A 113 -5.24 -0.64 -6.04
CA ILE A 113 -4.16 0.34 -5.92
C ILE A 113 -4.56 1.58 -6.72
N PHE A 114 -4.37 2.72 -6.09
CA PHE A 114 -4.54 4.03 -6.68
C PHE A 114 -3.20 4.77 -6.64
N GLN A 115 -3.04 5.68 -7.59
CA GLN A 115 -1.86 6.50 -7.74
C GLN A 115 -2.32 7.95 -7.91
N TYR A 116 -1.74 8.85 -7.12
CA TYR A 116 -1.80 10.29 -7.29
C TYR A 116 -0.47 10.77 -7.84
N ASP A 117 -0.51 11.52 -8.94
CA ASP A 117 0.67 12.14 -9.55
C ASP A 117 0.72 13.62 -9.19
N PHE A 118 1.79 14.03 -8.51
CA PHE A 118 1.96 15.41 -8.05
C PHE A 118 2.22 16.40 -9.20
N SER A 119 2.73 15.93 -10.35
CA SER A 119 2.96 16.77 -11.53
C SER A 119 1.63 17.11 -12.23
N SER A 120 0.83 16.09 -12.53
CA SER A 120 -0.49 16.30 -13.16
C SER A 120 -1.60 16.70 -12.19
N LYS A 121 -1.39 16.54 -10.87
CA LYS A 121 -2.36 16.83 -9.80
C LYS A 121 -3.64 16.01 -9.94
N LYS A 122 -3.50 14.76 -10.40
CA LYS A 122 -4.58 13.82 -10.68
C LYS A 122 -4.32 12.45 -10.06
N CYS A 123 -5.39 11.78 -9.64
CA CYS A 123 -5.37 10.38 -9.25
C CYS A 123 -6.01 9.47 -10.30
N HIS A 124 -5.64 8.20 -10.23
CA HIS A 124 -6.27 7.13 -11.00
C HIS A 124 -6.02 5.76 -10.36
N ALA A 125 -6.83 4.78 -10.75
CA ALA A 125 -6.58 3.38 -10.41
C ALA A 125 -5.44 2.82 -11.27
N VAL A 126 -4.64 1.92 -10.68
CA VAL A 126 -3.53 1.23 -11.35
C VAL A 126 -3.59 -0.27 -11.08
N ASN A 127 -3.19 -1.06 -12.08
CA ASN A 127 -3.27 -2.52 -12.01
C ASN A 127 -2.03 -3.18 -11.37
N LYS A 128 -0.91 -2.47 -11.32
CA LYS A 128 0.36 -2.98 -10.79
C LYS A 128 0.87 -2.04 -9.72
N PRO A 129 1.48 -2.56 -8.63
CA PRO A 129 2.25 -1.73 -7.72
C PRO A 129 3.40 -1.07 -8.48
N PRO A 130 3.93 0.07 -8.01
CA PRO A 130 5.08 0.70 -8.65
C PRO A 130 6.21 -0.32 -8.80
N ALA A 131 6.91 -0.25 -9.94
CA ALA A 131 8.20 -0.93 -10.04
C ALA A 131 9.08 -0.35 -8.92
N LYS A 132 9.56 -1.21 -8.00
CA LYS A 132 10.49 -0.79 -6.93
C LYS A 132 11.53 0.15 -7.54
N SER A 133 11.67 1.34 -6.96
CA SER A 133 12.58 2.35 -7.50
C SER A 133 13.98 1.75 -7.70
N VAL A 134 14.67 2.21 -8.74
CA VAL A 134 16.08 1.85 -8.99
C VAL A 134 16.93 2.14 -7.75
N HIS A 135 16.57 3.15 -6.93
CA HIS A 135 17.20 3.46 -5.66
C HIS A 135 17.07 2.36 -4.60
N GLN A 136 15.90 1.73 -4.47
CA GLN A 136 15.72 0.62 -3.53
C GLN A 136 16.50 -0.63 -3.98
N LYS A 137 16.58 -0.89 -5.29
CA LYS A 137 17.43 -1.96 -5.84
C LYS A 137 18.92 -1.74 -5.59
N ILE A 138 19.39 -0.48 -5.60
CA ILE A 138 20.80 -0.16 -5.29
C ILE A 138 21.10 -0.37 -3.80
N HIS A 139 20.18 -0.01 -2.90
CA HIS A 139 20.34 -0.20 -1.45
C HIS A 139 20.24 -1.67 -1.02
N GLU A 140 19.28 -2.43 -1.56
CA GLU A 140 19.19 -3.89 -1.33
C GLU A 140 20.46 -4.59 -1.84
N LYS A 141 20.98 -4.22 -3.03
CA LYS A 141 22.23 -4.79 -3.57
C LYS A 141 23.48 -4.43 -2.75
N LYS A 142 23.50 -3.29 -2.03
CA LYS A 142 24.56 -2.97 -1.06
C LYS A 142 24.47 -3.84 0.20
N ASN A 143 23.26 -4.09 0.71
CA ASN A 143 23.05 -4.94 1.89
C ASN A 143 23.27 -6.45 1.62
N SER A 144 23.07 -6.91 0.38
CA SER A 144 23.33 -8.31 0.01
C SER A 144 24.83 -8.65 -0.18
N LYS A 145 25.73 -7.66 -0.29
CA LYS A 145 27.17 -7.90 -0.49
C LYS A 145 27.90 -8.41 0.76
N GLY A 146 27.35 -8.23 1.96
CA GLY A 146 27.96 -8.69 3.22
C GLY A 146 27.78 -10.19 3.50
N GLY A 147 26.66 -10.78 3.08
CA GLY A 147 26.30 -12.17 3.38
C GLY A 147 27.13 -13.19 2.58
N ALA A 148 27.36 -12.93 1.29
CA ALA A 148 28.13 -13.82 0.43
C ALA A 148 29.61 -13.88 0.81
N HIS A 149 30.20 -12.75 1.24
CA HIS A 149 31.58 -12.71 1.71
C HIS A 149 31.77 -13.51 3.01
N LYS A 150 30.88 -13.33 4.00
CA LYS A 150 30.90 -14.11 5.25
C LYS A 150 30.68 -15.60 5.01
N ALA A 151 29.80 -15.98 4.08
CA ALA A 151 29.57 -17.38 3.72
C ALA A 151 30.82 -18.02 3.09
N ARG A 152 31.52 -17.30 2.20
CA ARG A 152 32.77 -17.76 1.60
C ARG A 152 33.88 -17.94 2.62
N GLN A 153 34.05 -16.99 3.55
CA GLN A 153 35.01 -17.12 4.65
C GLN A 153 34.71 -18.35 5.53
N ARG A 154 33.43 -18.61 5.82
CA ARG A 154 33.02 -19.80 6.58
C ARG A 154 33.31 -21.12 5.85
N ILE A 155 33.09 -21.18 4.53
CA ILE A 155 33.40 -22.37 3.73
C ILE A 155 34.92 -22.60 3.69
N GLN A 156 35.71 -21.54 3.56
CA GLN A 156 37.18 -21.61 3.60
C GLN A 156 37.67 -22.20 4.94
N GLN A 157 37.10 -21.71 6.05
CA GLN A 157 37.44 -22.18 7.40
C GLN A 157 37.06 -23.66 7.61
N ILE A 158 35.92 -24.12 7.07
CA ILE A 158 35.52 -25.55 7.11
C ILE A 158 36.48 -26.43 6.30
N MET A 159 36.98 -25.95 5.17
CA MET A 159 37.94 -26.69 4.34
C MET A 159 39.33 -26.78 5.00
N GLU A 160 39.74 -25.77 5.77
CA GLU A 160 41.00 -25.73 6.50
C GLU A 160 40.96 -26.56 7.80
N GLU A 161 39.83 -26.53 8.53
CA GLU A 161 39.68 -27.23 9.81
C GLU A 161 39.22 -28.71 9.64
N GLY A 162 38.78 -29.11 8.43
CA GLY A 162 38.44 -30.50 8.11
C GLY A 162 37.18 -31.04 8.81
N THR A 163 36.45 -30.21 9.55
CA THR A 163 35.26 -30.60 10.30
C THR A 163 33.97 -30.07 9.67
N LEU A 164 33.13 -30.97 9.16
CA LEU A 164 31.78 -30.63 8.71
C LEU A 164 30.88 -30.25 9.90
N PRO A 165 29.99 -29.25 9.76
CA PRO A 165 29.05 -28.90 10.82
C PRO A 165 28.06 -30.05 11.10
N PRO A 166 27.64 -30.25 12.37
CA PRO A 166 26.91 -31.43 12.83
C PRO A 166 25.50 -31.62 12.23
N SER A 167 25.04 -30.70 11.38
CA SER A 167 23.74 -30.79 10.71
C SER A 167 23.73 -31.70 9.47
N TYR A 168 24.88 -32.24 9.05
CA TYR A 168 25.00 -33.13 7.89
C TYR A 168 25.27 -34.59 8.29
N SER A 169 24.45 -35.15 9.18
CA SER A 169 24.31 -36.61 9.27
C SER A 169 23.34 -37.08 8.18
N LEU A 170 23.84 -37.85 7.22
CA LEU A 170 23.02 -38.51 6.19
C LEU A 170 21.92 -39.35 6.86
N GLN A 171 20.66 -38.99 6.65
CA GLN A 171 19.58 -39.98 6.73
C GLN A 171 19.69 -40.89 5.51
N GLN A 172 19.96 -42.17 5.73
CA GLN A 172 19.98 -43.19 4.69
C GLN A 172 18.60 -43.28 3.98
N PRO A 173 18.54 -43.45 2.65
CA PRO A 173 17.27 -43.58 1.92
C PRO A 173 16.61 -44.93 2.22
N LYS A 174 15.29 -44.93 2.43
CA LYS A 174 14.47 -46.15 2.49
C LYS A 174 14.40 -46.79 1.10
N HIS A 175 14.85 -48.04 0.99
CA HIS A 175 14.67 -48.87 -0.19
C HIS A 175 13.18 -49.11 -0.48
N HIS A 176 12.70 -48.73 -1.66
CA HIS A 176 11.44 -49.23 -2.21
C HIS A 176 11.72 -50.54 -2.96
N GLY A 177 11.27 -51.65 -2.36
CA GLY A 177 11.32 -52.99 -2.91
C GLY A 177 10.23 -53.26 -3.95
N HIS A 178 10.52 -54.26 -4.77
CA HIS A 178 10.01 -54.52 -6.10
C HIS A 178 8.61 -55.14 -6.16
N ARG A 179 8.01 -55.00 -7.33
CA ARG A 179 6.75 -55.57 -7.82
C ARG A 179 6.91 -57.05 -8.13
N ASP A 180 6.13 -57.92 -7.49
CA ASP A 180 6.03 -59.34 -7.86
C ASP A 180 4.85 -59.58 -8.81
N LYS A 181 5.18 -60.22 -9.94
CA LYS A 181 4.24 -60.82 -10.90
C LYS A 181 3.91 -62.23 -10.41
N GLY A 182 2.63 -62.59 -10.43
CA GLY A 182 2.21 -63.98 -10.31
C GLY A 182 2.53 -64.79 -11.56
N GLU A 183 2.83 -66.06 -11.36
CA GLU A 183 2.97 -67.08 -12.42
C GLU A 183 2.34 -68.39 -11.89
N PHE A 184 1.38 -68.94 -12.65
CA PHE A 184 0.69 -70.21 -12.39
C PHE A 184 1.35 -71.34 -13.20
N ALA A 185 1.62 -72.46 -12.55
CA ALA A 185 1.69 -73.82 -13.10
C ALA A 185 1.67 -74.76 -11.88
N LYS A 186 0.90 -75.85 -11.77
CA LYS A 186 0.39 -76.80 -12.76
C LYS A 186 -0.80 -77.53 -12.16
#